data_AF-A0A345PIZ4-F1
#
_entry.id   AF-A0A345PIZ4-F1
#
_cell.length_a   1.000
_cell.length_b   1.000
_cell.length_c   1.000
_cell.angle_alpha   90.00
_cell.angle_beta   90.00
_cell.angle_gamma   90.00
#
_symmetry.space_group_name_H-M   'P 1'
#
loop_
_entity.id
_entity.type
_entity.pdbx_description
1 polymer ?
#
loop_
_entity_poly.entity_id
_entity_poly.type
_entity_poly.pdbx_seq_one_letter_code
_entity_poly.pdbx_strand_id
1 'polypeptide(L)'
;MWKMAKIFMLLLLIMLLLNGCNSIDTNDEDIFQYKDSHVGDNSAVGNIVSQLPEGEYVNGFELQTNEEPYGIILNYQDIETGDYKETAINNAAFLFTLIHNVEWVTFIFDKEELTVTKEKLQKWYEADFSEFTNADDLNSFIQEHLQDDSEVEQYFEQ
;
A
#
# COMPACT_ATOMS: atom_id res chain seq x y z
N MET A 1 29.04 33.68 43.27
CA MET A 1 28.40 32.34 43.27
C MET A 1 26.92 32.39 42.86
N TRP A 2 26.10 33.26 43.45
CA TRP A 2 24.67 33.41 43.09
C TRP A 2 24.40 33.68 41.59
N LYS A 3 25.20 34.56 40.95
CA LYS A 3 25.05 34.88 39.52
C LYS A 3 25.32 33.66 38.61
N MET A 4 26.28 32.82 38.99
CA MET A 4 26.62 31.59 38.25
C MET A 4 25.53 30.51 38.44
N ALA A 5 24.94 30.43 39.64
CA ALA A 5 23.81 29.54 39.91
C ALA A 5 22.55 29.94 39.11
N LYS A 6 22.29 31.25 38.93
CA LYS A 6 21.20 31.76 38.07
C LYS A 6 21.40 31.42 36.59
N ILE A 7 22.63 31.53 36.08
CA ILE A 7 22.95 31.18 34.69
C ILE A 7 22.82 29.67 34.47
N PHE A 8 23.29 28.86 35.43
CA PHE A 8 23.14 27.41 35.37
C PHE A 8 21.67 26.98 35.41
N MET A 9 20.84 27.62 36.25
CA MET A 9 19.40 27.36 36.31
C MET A 9 18.65 27.80 35.04
N LEU A 10 19.09 28.87 34.36
CA LEU A 10 18.54 29.32 33.08
C LEU A 10 18.88 28.33 31.94
N LEU A 11 20.11 27.80 31.93
CA LEU A 11 20.55 26.81 30.93
C LEU A 11 19.82 25.47 31.09
N LEU A 12 19.52 25.07 32.33
CA LEU A 12 18.78 23.84 32.63
C LEU A 12 17.30 23.94 32.19
N LEU A 13 16.71 25.15 32.23
CA LEU A 13 15.36 25.43 31.73
C LEU A 13 15.27 25.34 30.19
N ILE A 14 16.33 25.73 29.48
CA ILE A 14 16.39 25.67 28.01
C ILE A 14 16.47 24.21 27.52
N MET A 15 17.16 23.32 28.24
CA MET A 15 17.20 21.89 27.88
C MET A 15 15.86 21.18 28.03
N LEU A 16 14.96 21.66 28.90
CA LEU A 16 13.61 21.07 29.04
C LEU A 16 12.71 21.37 27.82
N LEU A 17 13.01 22.42 27.06
CA LEU A 17 12.30 22.79 25.83
C LEU A 17 12.77 22.00 24.58
N LEU A 18 13.83 21.21 24.69
CA LEU A 18 14.35 20.36 23.60
C LEU A 18 13.80 18.93 23.63
N ASN A 19 12.88 18.61 24.55
CA ASN A 19 12.03 17.44 24.37
C ASN A 19 11.02 17.79 23.28
N GLY A 20 11.38 17.52 22.02
CA GLY A 20 10.39 17.41 20.97
C GLY A 20 9.37 16.38 21.44
N CYS A 21 8.12 16.78 21.60
CA CYS A 21 7.03 15.83 21.49
C CYS A 21 7.18 15.21 20.11
N ASN A 22 7.69 13.99 20.03
CA ASN A 22 7.32 13.12 18.94
C ASN A 22 5.87 12.75 19.26
N SER A 23 4.93 13.59 18.85
CA SER A 23 3.59 13.08 18.63
C SER A 23 3.82 11.95 17.63
N ILE A 24 3.71 10.72 18.09
CA ILE A 24 3.24 9.66 17.22
C ILE A 24 1.81 10.07 16.93
N ASP A 25 1.67 11.05 16.03
CA ASP A 25 0.49 11.11 15.21
C ASP A 25 0.55 9.77 14.49
N THR A 26 -0.31 8.84 14.91
CA THR A 26 -0.82 7.84 13.98
C THR A 26 -1.59 8.63 12.94
N ASN A 27 -0.86 9.39 12.11
CA ASN A 27 -1.29 9.72 10.78
C ASN A 27 -1.32 8.34 10.11
N ASP A 28 -2.47 7.66 10.17
CA ASP A 28 -2.82 6.78 9.08
C ASP A 28 -2.89 7.70 7.86
N GLU A 29 -1.72 7.85 7.26
CA GLU A 29 -1.40 8.85 6.29
C GLU A 29 -2.09 8.38 5.01
N ASP A 30 -3.25 8.96 4.72
CA ASP A 30 -4.19 8.54 3.66
C ASP A 30 -3.45 7.97 2.44
N ILE A 31 -3.66 6.68 2.16
CA ILE A 31 -2.99 5.95 1.07
C ILE A 31 -3.15 6.64 -0.30
N PHE A 32 -4.21 7.43 -0.50
CA PHE A 32 -4.44 8.19 -1.74
C PHE A 32 -3.52 9.41 -1.91
N GLN A 33 -2.76 9.79 -0.90
CA GLN A 33 -1.70 10.79 -1.05
C GLN A 33 -0.63 10.34 -2.07
N TYR A 34 -0.51 9.03 -2.30
CA TYR A 34 0.41 8.44 -3.26
C TYR A 34 -0.21 8.26 -4.66
N LYS A 35 -1.43 8.77 -4.92
CA LYS A 35 -2.02 8.70 -6.26
C LYS A 35 -1.11 9.37 -7.30
N ASP A 36 -1.08 8.81 -8.51
CA ASP A 36 -0.22 9.20 -9.62
C ASP A 36 1.29 8.94 -9.40
N SER A 37 1.62 8.08 -8.43
CA SER A 37 2.98 7.57 -8.26
C SER A 37 3.42 6.74 -9.47
N HIS A 38 4.73 6.52 -9.59
CA HIS A 38 5.31 5.69 -10.63
C HIS A 38 5.95 4.46 -9.99
N VAL A 39 5.93 3.33 -10.70
CA VAL A 39 6.52 2.06 -10.22
C VAL A 39 8.00 2.19 -9.84
N GLY A 40 8.74 3.16 -10.40
CA GLY A 40 10.14 3.42 -10.06
C GLY A 40 10.35 4.17 -8.74
N ASP A 41 9.30 4.75 -8.16
CA ASP A 41 9.36 5.43 -6.86
C ASP A 41 9.24 4.39 -5.73
N ASN A 42 10.38 3.80 -5.35
CA ASN A 42 10.42 2.78 -4.31
C ASN A 42 9.84 3.23 -2.96
N SER A 43 9.85 4.54 -2.69
CA SER A 43 9.42 5.10 -1.42
C SER A 43 7.91 5.22 -1.43
N ALA A 44 7.32 5.70 -2.52
CA ALA A 44 5.87 5.68 -2.69
C ALA A 44 5.33 4.24 -2.70
N VAL A 45 5.92 3.34 -3.50
CA VAL A 45 5.47 1.94 -3.56
C VAL A 45 5.55 1.27 -2.20
N GLY A 46 6.64 1.45 -1.46
CA GLY A 46 6.79 0.88 -0.12
C GLY A 46 5.73 1.36 0.87
N ASN A 47 5.41 2.66 0.85
CA ASN A 47 4.35 3.20 1.70
C ASN A 47 2.96 2.67 1.31
N ILE A 48 2.64 2.62 0.01
CA ILE A 48 1.39 2.03 -0.48
C ILE A 48 1.28 0.58 0.01
N VAL A 49 2.28 -0.25 -0.26
CA VAL A 49 2.30 -1.68 0.08
C VAL A 49 2.09 -1.91 1.58
N SER A 50 2.71 -1.09 2.43
CA SER A 50 2.57 -1.20 3.89
C SER A 50 1.16 -0.90 4.43
N GLN A 51 0.33 -0.23 3.64
CA GLN A 51 -1.03 0.17 3.99
C GLN A 51 -2.11 -0.69 3.32
N LEU A 52 -1.73 -1.61 2.43
CA LEU A 52 -2.67 -2.54 1.79
C LEU A 52 -3.25 -3.53 2.81
N PRO A 53 -4.43 -4.09 2.54
CA PRO A 53 -4.88 -5.30 3.21
C PRO A 53 -3.78 -6.38 3.26
N GLU A 54 -3.55 -6.93 4.45
CA GLU A 54 -2.47 -7.90 4.73
C GLU A 54 -1.05 -7.36 4.42
N GLY A 55 -0.88 -6.04 4.34
CA GLY A 55 0.39 -5.37 4.05
C GLY A 55 1.46 -5.61 5.11
N GLU A 56 1.06 -5.90 6.36
CA GLU A 56 1.94 -6.28 7.45
C GLU A 56 2.65 -7.62 7.24
N TYR A 57 2.12 -8.47 6.36
CA TYR A 57 2.68 -9.78 6.01
C TYR A 57 3.56 -9.73 4.75
N VAL A 58 3.69 -8.56 4.11
CA VAL A 58 4.58 -8.39 2.95
C VAL A 58 6.04 -8.37 3.41
N ASN A 59 6.77 -9.45 3.11
CA ASN A 59 8.19 -9.63 3.37
C ASN A 59 9.05 -9.16 2.18
N GLY A 60 8.70 -8.01 1.60
CA GLY A 60 9.45 -7.35 0.54
C GLY A 60 8.77 -7.37 -0.83
N PHE A 61 9.21 -6.45 -1.69
CA PHE A 61 8.69 -6.28 -3.04
C PHE A 61 9.80 -6.00 -4.05
N GLU A 62 9.53 -6.31 -5.31
CA GLU A 62 10.42 -6.03 -6.44
C GLU A 62 9.72 -5.13 -7.44
N LEU A 63 10.46 -4.15 -7.97
CA LEU A 63 9.98 -3.21 -8.99
C LEU A 63 10.55 -3.63 -10.34
N GLN A 64 9.69 -4.06 -11.25
CA GLN A 64 10.08 -4.55 -12.57
C GLN A 64 10.04 -3.39 -13.56
N THR A 65 11.13 -2.61 -13.58
CA THR A 65 11.22 -1.32 -14.29
C THR A 65 12.22 -1.27 -15.43
N ASN A 66 12.83 -2.41 -15.75
CA ASN A 66 13.87 -2.50 -16.79
C ASN A 66 13.29 -2.41 -18.21
N GLU A 67 12.13 -3.03 -18.44
CA GLU A 67 11.46 -3.09 -19.74
C GLU A 67 9.94 -3.04 -19.54
N GLU A 68 9.23 -2.40 -20.46
CA GLU A 68 7.76 -2.36 -20.45
C GLU A 68 7.15 -3.67 -20.96
N PRO A 69 5.98 -4.09 -20.44
CA PRO A 69 5.16 -3.41 -19.43
C PRO A 69 5.72 -3.53 -18.00
N TYR A 70 5.69 -2.44 -17.23
CA TYR A 70 6.23 -2.44 -15.87
C TYR A 70 5.32 -3.16 -14.87
N GLY A 71 5.93 -3.72 -13.83
CA GLY A 71 5.19 -4.47 -12.82
C GLY A 71 5.81 -4.45 -11.43
N ILE A 72 5.09 -5.08 -10.50
CA ILE A 72 5.50 -5.25 -9.11
C ILE A 72 5.37 -6.73 -8.73
N ILE A 73 6.34 -7.24 -7.98
CA ILE A 73 6.22 -8.54 -7.31
C ILE A 73 6.13 -8.28 -5.81
N LEU A 74 5.11 -8.81 -5.15
CA LEU A 74 4.93 -8.75 -3.70
C LEU A 74 5.14 -10.13 -3.09
N ASN A 75 6.04 -10.25 -2.12
CA ASN A 75 6.32 -11.50 -1.43
C ASN A 75 5.65 -11.46 -0.05
N TYR A 76 4.72 -12.39 0.21
CA TYR A 76 4.04 -12.53 1.49
C TYR A 76 4.70 -13.63 2.32
N GLN A 77 4.66 -13.50 3.64
CA GLN A 77 5.10 -14.53 4.59
C GLN A 77 4.13 -14.59 5.77
N ASP A 78 3.90 -15.80 6.30
CA ASP A 78 3.15 -16.03 7.54
C ASP A 78 1.67 -15.59 7.47
N ILE A 79 1.08 -15.54 6.27
CA ILE A 79 -0.36 -15.34 6.08
C ILE A 79 -1.09 -16.65 6.38
N GLU A 80 -1.55 -16.82 7.62
CA GLU A 80 -2.02 -18.13 8.13
C GLU A 80 -3.38 -18.57 7.55
N THR A 81 -4.25 -17.61 7.23
CA THR A 81 -5.60 -17.87 6.69
C THR A 81 -6.11 -16.63 5.95
N GLY A 82 -6.08 -16.63 4.62
CA GLY A 82 -6.67 -15.57 3.81
C GLY A 82 -7.19 -16.15 2.50
N ASP A 83 -8.23 -15.54 1.95
CA ASP A 83 -8.58 -15.74 0.55
C ASP A 83 -7.52 -15.01 -0.29
N TYR A 84 -6.46 -15.74 -0.68
CA TYR A 84 -5.33 -15.17 -1.43
C TYR A 84 -5.77 -14.52 -2.74
N LYS A 85 -6.86 -15.01 -3.34
CA LYS A 85 -7.39 -14.49 -4.59
C LYS A 85 -8.11 -13.17 -4.35
N GLU A 86 -8.93 -13.10 -3.32
CA GLU A 86 -9.57 -11.86 -2.88
C GLU A 86 -8.51 -10.81 -2.51
N THR A 87 -7.52 -11.17 -1.68
CA THR A 87 -6.40 -10.29 -1.30
C THR A 87 -5.65 -9.80 -2.54
N ALA A 88 -5.31 -10.69 -3.47
CA ALA A 88 -4.60 -10.32 -4.70
C ALA A 88 -5.43 -9.35 -5.56
N ILE A 89 -6.72 -9.60 -5.74
CA ILE A 89 -7.62 -8.73 -6.52
C ILE A 89 -7.75 -7.35 -5.86
N ASN A 90 -8.00 -7.31 -4.55
CA ASN A 90 -8.15 -6.07 -3.80
C ASN A 90 -6.87 -5.23 -3.86
N ASN A 91 -5.73 -5.83 -3.50
CA ASN A 91 -4.45 -5.15 -3.46
C ASN A 91 -3.99 -4.69 -4.85
N ALA A 92 -4.28 -5.48 -5.90
CA ALA A 92 -4.01 -5.08 -7.27
C ALA A 92 -4.82 -3.84 -7.69
N ALA A 93 -6.11 -3.77 -7.33
CA ALA A 93 -6.95 -2.61 -7.64
C ALA A 93 -6.41 -1.32 -6.99
N PHE A 94 -5.95 -1.38 -5.73
CA PHE A 94 -5.26 -0.27 -5.09
C PHE A 94 -3.97 0.12 -5.83
N LEU A 95 -3.10 -0.84 -6.13
CA LEU A 95 -1.83 -0.57 -6.82
C LEU A 95 -2.06 0.04 -8.21
N PHE A 96 -3.02 -0.47 -9.00
CA PHE A 96 -3.34 0.08 -10.32
C PHE A 96 -3.99 1.46 -10.27
N THR A 97 -4.70 1.77 -9.17
CA THR A 97 -5.31 3.08 -8.94
C THR A 97 -4.28 4.14 -8.55
N LEU A 98 -3.31 3.75 -7.72
CA LEU A 98 -2.35 4.69 -7.12
C LEU A 98 -1.07 4.83 -7.94
N ILE A 99 -0.64 3.78 -8.63
CA ILE A 99 0.60 3.76 -9.42
C ILE A 99 0.24 3.80 -10.90
N HIS A 100 0.49 4.94 -11.53
CA HIS A 100 -0.02 5.26 -12.86
C HIS A 100 0.41 4.25 -13.94
N ASN A 101 1.67 3.85 -13.91
CA ASN A 101 2.33 3.07 -14.97
C ASN A 101 2.62 1.61 -14.60
N VAL A 102 1.99 1.07 -13.53
CA VAL A 102 2.07 -0.37 -13.24
C VAL A 102 0.97 -1.10 -14.03
N GLU A 103 1.37 -2.11 -14.79
CA GLU A 103 0.47 -2.85 -15.70
C GLU A 103 0.15 -4.25 -15.20
N TRP A 104 0.98 -4.78 -14.30
CA TRP A 104 0.76 -6.09 -13.69
C TRP A 104 1.37 -6.17 -12.29
N VAL A 105 0.78 -7.02 -11.45
CA VAL A 105 1.28 -7.32 -10.11
C VAL A 105 1.25 -8.83 -9.90
N THR A 106 2.35 -9.38 -9.40
CA THR A 106 2.45 -10.79 -9.00
C THR A 106 2.54 -10.87 -7.48
N PHE A 107 1.64 -11.64 -6.89
CA PHE A 107 1.56 -11.91 -5.45
C PHE A 107 2.08 -13.31 -5.21
N ILE A 108 3.19 -13.41 -4.48
CA ILE A 108 3.81 -14.67 -4.08
C ILE A 108 3.40 -14.94 -2.63
N PHE A 109 2.47 -15.88 -2.46
CA PHE A 109 2.07 -16.42 -1.16
C PHE A 109 2.80 -17.75 -0.90
N ASP A 110 2.74 -18.27 0.33
CA ASP A 110 3.45 -19.50 0.73
C ASP A 110 3.17 -20.72 -0.17
N LYS A 111 1.98 -20.79 -0.78
CA LYS A 111 1.51 -21.96 -1.55
C LYS A 111 1.06 -21.64 -2.97
N GLU A 112 0.97 -20.35 -3.32
CA GLU A 112 0.33 -19.91 -4.56
C GLU A 112 0.99 -18.64 -5.08
N GLU A 113 1.10 -18.55 -6.40
CA GLU A 113 1.55 -17.36 -7.09
C GLU A 113 0.41 -16.89 -7.97
N LEU A 114 -0.06 -15.66 -7.73
CA LEU A 114 -1.18 -15.06 -8.44
C LEU A 114 -0.69 -13.82 -9.19
N THR A 115 -0.93 -13.77 -10.50
CA THR A 115 -0.64 -12.57 -11.29
C THR A 115 -1.93 -11.93 -11.76
N VAL A 116 -2.04 -10.62 -11.52
CA VAL A 116 -3.18 -9.79 -11.89
C VAL A 116 -2.66 -8.73 -12.87
N THR A 117 -3.35 -8.52 -14.00
CA THR A 117 -3.03 -7.45 -14.95
C THR A 117 -4.07 -6.33 -14.87
N LYS A 118 -3.62 -5.10 -15.07
CA LYS A 118 -4.48 -3.91 -15.02
C LYS A 118 -5.61 -4.01 -16.04
N GLU A 119 -5.28 -4.37 -17.28
CA GLU A 119 -6.26 -4.53 -18.36
C GLU A 119 -7.34 -5.57 -18.01
N LYS A 120 -6.94 -6.75 -17.53
CA LYS A 120 -7.89 -7.84 -17.21
C LYS A 120 -8.79 -7.42 -16.04
N LEU A 121 -8.22 -6.81 -15.01
CA LEU A 121 -8.96 -6.42 -13.83
C LEU A 121 -9.94 -5.27 -14.10
N GLN A 122 -9.52 -4.24 -14.82
CA GLN A 122 -10.41 -3.15 -15.24
C GLN A 122 -11.56 -3.65 -16.13
N LYS A 123 -11.28 -4.60 -17.02
CA LYS A 123 -12.32 -5.21 -17.86
C LYS A 123 -13.31 -6.04 -17.04
N TRP A 124 -12.81 -6.78 -16.05
CA TRP A 124 -13.65 -7.59 -15.17
C TRP A 124 -14.58 -6.73 -14.32
N TYR A 125 -14.05 -5.62 -13.78
CA TYR A 125 -14.82 -4.63 -13.02
C TYR A 125 -15.65 -3.66 -13.87
N GLU A 126 -15.49 -3.67 -15.19
CA GLU A 126 -16.06 -2.67 -16.10
C GLU A 126 -15.79 -1.21 -15.66
N ALA A 127 -14.60 -0.95 -15.09
CA ALA A 127 -14.26 0.35 -14.48
C ALA A 127 -12.88 0.85 -14.90
N ASP A 128 -12.73 2.19 -14.90
CA ASP A 128 -11.43 2.85 -15.04
C ASP A 128 -10.91 3.26 -13.66
N PHE A 129 -9.81 2.63 -13.23
CA PHE A 129 -9.21 2.90 -11.94
C PHE A 129 -8.72 4.34 -11.76
N SER A 130 -8.49 5.08 -12.85
CA SER A 130 -8.10 6.48 -12.77
C SER A 130 -9.21 7.38 -12.19
N GLU A 131 -10.48 6.97 -12.27
CA GLU A 131 -11.64 7.73 -11.82
C GLU A 131 -11.79 7.80 -10.28
N PHE A 132 -11.18 6.86 -9.55
CA PHE A 132 -11.24 6.86 -8.08
C PHE A 132 -10.35 7.95 -7.48
N THR A 133 -10.88 8.66 -6.48
CA THR A 133 -10.20 9.83 -5.86
C THR A 133 -9.91 9.67 -4.37
N ASN A 134 -10.46 8.64 -3.72
CA ASN A 134 -10.22 8.34 -2.30
C ASN A 134 -10.38 6.83 -2.02
N ALA A 135 -9.84 6.41 -0.87
CA ALA A 135 -9.80 5.00 -0.46
C ALA A 135 -11.18 4.42 -0.16
N ASP A 136 -12.08 5.20 0.43
CA ASP A 136 -13.41 4.73 0.81
C ASP A 136 -14.25 4.34 -0.42
N ASP A 137 -14.23 5.17 -1.48
CA ASP A 137 -14.93 4.91 -2.74
C ASP A 137 -14.35 3.67 -3.44
N LEU A 138 -13.02 3.56 -3.52
CA LEU A 138 -12.37 2.40 -4.13
C LEU A 138 -12.66 1.11 -3.35
N ASN A 139 -12.53 1.16 -2.03
CA ASN A 139 -12.80 0.00 -1.17
C ASN A 139 -14.26 -0.43 -1.26
N SER A 140 -15.20 0.52 -1.24
CA SER A 140 -16.63 0.21 -1.39
C SER A 140 -16.94 -0.44 -2.74
N PHE A 141 -16.33 0.06 -3.81
CA PHE A 141 -16.46 -0.49 -5.16
C PHE A 141 -15.93 -1.93 -5.25
N ILE A 142 -14.72 -2.17 -4.74
CA ILE A 142 -14.10 -3.49 -4.72
C ILE A 142 -14.99 -4.48 -3.94
N GLN A 143 -15.43 -4.09 -2.75
CA GLN A 143 -16.20 -4.95 -1.85
C GLN A 143 -17.61 -5.28 -2.39
N GLU A 144 -18.20 -4.44 -3.23
CA GLU A 144 -19.48 -4.76 -3.91
C GLU A 144 -19.33 -5.94 -4.88
N HIS A 145 -18.17 -6.06 -5.53
CA HIS A 145 -17.87 -7.08 -6.53
C HIS A 145 -17.22 -8.34 -5.95
N LEU A 146 -16.68 -8.28 -4.74
CA LEU A 146 -16.09 -9.43 -4.05
C LEU A 146 -17.10 -10.25 -3.22
N GLN A 147 -18.38 -9.87 -3.17
CA GLN A 147 -19.37 -10.57 -2.33
C GLN A 147 -19.75 -11.98 -2.82
N ASP A 148 -19.31 -12.36 -4.03
CA ASP A 148 -19.55 -13.68 -4.61
C ASP A 148 -18.21 -14.39 -4.88
N ASP A 149 -17.84 -15.30 -3.98
CA ASP A 149 -16.63 -16.14 -4.07
C ASP A 149 -16.49 -16.84 -5.44
N SER A 150 -17.61 -17.11 -6.14
CA SER A 150 -17.57 -17.76 -7.45
C SER A 150 -17.06 -16.84 -8.56
N GLU A 151 -17.25 -15.52 -8.45
CA GLU A 151 -16.74 -14.54 -9.41
C GLU A 151 -15.23 -14.36 -9.27
N VAL A 152 -14.72 -14.37 -8.04
CA VAL A 152 -13.28 -14.32 -7.73
C VAL A 152 -12.56 -15.54 -8.31
N GLU A 153 -13.12 -16.74 -8.13
CA GLU A 153 -12.55 -17.96 -8.71
C GLU A 153 -12.54 -17.87 -10.24
N GLN A 154 -13.65 -17.43 -10.84
CA GLN A 154 -13.78 -17.28 -12.29
C GLN A 154 -12.76 -16.28 -12.87
N TYR A 155 -12.36 -15.24 -12.12
CA TYR A 155 -11.31 -14.33 -12.57
C TYR A 155 -9.99 -15.07 -12.85
N PHE A 156 -9.58 -15.99 -11.98
CA PHE A 156 -8.30 -16.69 -12.10
C PHE A 156 -8.32 -17.92 -13.03
N GLU A 157 -9.49 -18.46 -13.36
CA GLU A 157 -9.63 -19.57 -14.31
C GLU A 157 -9.56 -19.17 -15.80
N GLN A 158 -9.67 -17.87 -16.11
CA GLN A 158 -9.75 -17.30 -17.47
C GLN A 158 -8.41 -16.93 -18.10
#